data_AF-F2T649-F1
#
_entry.id   AF-F2T649-F1
#
_cell.length_a   1.000
_cell.length_b   1.000
_cell.length_c   1.000
_cell.angle_alpha   90.00
_cell.angle_beta   90.00
_cell.angle_gamma   90.00
#
_symmetry.space_group_name_H-M   'P 1'
#
loop_
_entity.id
_entity.type
_entity.pdbx_description
1 polymer ?
#
loop_
_entity_poly.entity_id
_entity_poly.type
_entity_poly.pdbx_seq_one_letter_code
_entity_poly.pdbx_strand_id
1 'polypeptide(L)'
;MSTAPKSRWAEDDAETEALLAQKRREKEERKRIKAEKQRQQAEAQKLLAQKHVNQSANGSLQALEEGMNGDAGRPTKRRRLSNEPESQPGITVDQKPIRLLRFPAPEWGPCRHVDNFERLNRIEEGSYGLVSRAKELATGEIVALKRLKMEHCNDGFPITGLREIQTLLESRHTNVVHLREVVMGNDMDDVYLVMDFVEHDLKTLLEDMREPFLPSETKTLLLQIISATEFLHSHWIIHRDLKTSNLLMNNRGEIKLADFGMARYYGDPPPKLTQLVVTLWYRSPELLLGADKYGPEIDMWSIGCIFGELLTKEPLFQGKNEVDQLSKIFALTGPPTTQTWPSFRSLPNAKSLRLPTSGAPPTTTSDASIPLLPRSKFPYLTTAGLTLLSHLLVLNPASRPDAATCLSHPYFGEDPKPKAKEMFPTFPSKAGMEKRRRRETPEAPKRGEEAPRLDFANVFGAGGGDGNGSEAGAGFALRLG
;
A
#
# COMPACT_ATOMS: atom_id res chain seq x y z
N MET A 1 29.69 -72.94 -11.48
CA MET A 1 28.58 -71.98 -11.48
C MET A 1 29.10 -70.66 -10.89
N SER A 2 29.02 -69.60 -11.70
CA SER A 2 28.92 -68.17 -11.33
C SER A 2 29.85 -67.60 -10.24
N THR A 3 30.89 -66.90 -10.69
CA THR A 3 31.64 -65.88 -9.96
C THR A 3 30.78 -64.62 -9.75
N ALA A 4 30.58 -64.19 -8.50
CA ALA A 4 30.09 -62.85 -8.19
C ALA A 4 31.28 -61.87 -8.02
N PRO A 5 31.22 -60.65 -8.57
CA PRO A 5 32.38 -59.76 -8.72
C PRO A 5 32.66 -58.94 -7.45
N LYS A 6 33.95 -58.66 -7.19
CA LYS A 6 34.40 -57.64 -6.23
C LYS A 6 33.85 -56.27 -6.65
N SER A 7 33.09 -55.64 -5.76
CA SER A 7 32.61 -54.26 -5.93
C SER A 7 33.80 -53.30 -6.05
N ARG A 8 33.80 -52.51 -7.12
CA ARG A 8 34.88 -51.63 -7.60
C ARG A 8 34.81 -50.21 -7.00
N TRP A 9 34.25 -50.08 -5.80
CA TRP A 9 33.89 -48.79 -5.18
C TRP A 9 34.23 -48.70 -3.69
N ALA A 10 35.10 -49.58 -3.17
CA ALA A 10 35.46 -49.59 -1.75
C ALA A 10 36.81 -48.90 -1.44
N GLU A 11 37.44 -48.27 -2.44
CA GLU A 11 38.77 -47.65 -2.29
C GLU A 11 38.75 -46.10 -2.34
N ASP A 12 37.60 -45.47 -2.60
CA ASP A 12 37.47 -43.99 -2.69
C ASP A 12 37.09 -43.28 -1.37
N ASP A 13 36.80 -44.02 -0.30
CA ASP A 13 36.29 -43.43 0.97
C ASP A 13 37.40 -42.78 1.82
N ALA A 14 38.64 -43.28 1.77
CA ALA A 14 39.71 -42.76 2.63
C ALA A 14 40.28 -41.40 2.17
N GLU A 15 40.41 -41.18 0.86
CA GLU A 15 40.88 -39.89 0.31
C GLU A 15 39.81 -38.79 0.42
N THR A 16 38.54 -39.14 0.26
CA THR A 16 37.41 -38.21 0.40
C THR A 16 37.18 -37.78 1.85
N GLU A 17 37.33 -38.69 2.81
CA GLU A 17 37.32 -38.36 4.25
C GLU A 17 38.51 -37.46 4.65
N ALA A 18 39.71 -37.71 4.12
CA ALA A 18 40.88 -36.88 4.36
C ALA A 18 40.69 -35.44 3.84
N LEU A 19 40.11 -35.26 2.65
CA LEU A 19 39.77 -33.95 2.08
C LEU A 19 38.69 -33.22 2.90
N LEU A 20 37.69 -33.93 3.41
CA LEU A 20 36.65 -33.36 4.28
C LEU A 20 37.22 -32.92 5.64
N ALA A 21 38.15 -33.70 6.20
CA ALA A 21 38.86 -33.33 7.43
C ALA A 21 39.73 -32.08 7.23
N GLN A 22 40.41 -31.97 6.08
CA GLN A 22 41.23 -30.80 5.75
C GLN A 22 40.37 -29.54 5.57
N LYS A 23 39.24 -29.63 4.88
CA LYS A 23 38.27 -28.51 4.75
C LYS A 23 37.66 -28.09 6.09
N ARG A 24 37.43 -29.03 7.01
CA ARG A 24 36.95 -28.71 8.37
C ARG A 24 38.01 -27.93 9.16
N ARG A 25 39.28 -28.33 9.08
CA ARG A 25 40.40 -27.62 9.73
C ARG A 25 40.58 -26.21 9.17
N GLU A 26 40.55 -26.02 7.85
CA GLU A 26 40.60 -24.69 7.23
C GLU A 26 39.42 -23.80 7.66
N LYS A 27 38.21 -24.37 7.78
CA LYS A 27 37.02 -23.63 8.22
C LYS A 27 37.14 -23.19 9.68
N GLU A 28 37.70 -24.03 10.55
CA GLU A 28 37.98 -23.68 11.94
C GLU A 28 39.07 -22.62 12.07
N GLU A 29 40.13 -22.71 11.27
CA GLU A 29 41.22 -21.72 11.26
C GLU A 29 40.72 -20.35 10.75
N ARG A 30 39.92 -20.32 9.67
CA ARG A 30 39.26 -19.09 9.21
C ARG A 30 38.32 -18.50 10.25
N LYS A 31 37.62 -19.35 11.02
CA LYS A 31 36.74 -18.89 12.11
C LYS A 31 37.55 -18.30 13.27
N ARG A 32 38.71 -18.88 13.60
CA ARG A 32 39.62 -18.35 14.62
C ARG A 32 40.23 -17.01 14.21
N ILE A 33 40.75 -16.90 12.98
CA ILE A 33 41.29 -15.64 12.44
C ILE A 33 40.22 -14.55 12.41
N LYS A 34 38.98 -14.89 12.03
CA LYS A 34 37.86 -13.92 12.04
C LYS A 34 37.53 -13.45 13.46
N ALA A 35 37.50 -14.36 14.44
CA ALA A 35 37.24 -14.02 15.83
C ALA A 35 38.35 -13.14 16.44
N GLU A 36 39.61 -13.42 16.09
CA GLU A 36 40.75 -12.62 16.55
C GLU A 36 40.75 -11.22 15.93
N LYS A 37 40.45 -11.10 14.63
CA LYS A 37 40.28 -9.80 13.97
C LYS A 37 39.13 -9.00 14.59
N GLN A 38 38.04 -9.67 14.98
CA GLN A 38 36.90 -9.01 15.63
C GLN A 38 37.25 -8.54 17.04
N ARG A 39 38.06 -9.32 17.79
CA ARG A 39 38.62 -8.88 19.09
C ARG A 39 39.53 -7.68 18.96
N GLN A 40 40.44 -7.68 17.99
CA GLN A 40 41.34 -6.54 17.73
C GLN A 40 40.56 -5.28 17.33
N GLN A 41 39.49 -5.42 16.52
CA GLN A 41 38.61 -4.29 16.18
C GLN A 41 37.85 -3.74 17.40
N ALA A 42 37.35 -4.61 18.27
CA ALA A 42 36.67 -4.20 19.50
C ALA A 42 37.64 -3.50 20.47
N GLU A 43 38.88 -3.97 20.58
CA GLU A 43 39.92 -3.34 21.39
C GLU A 43 40.36 -1.98 20.82
N ALA A 44 40.52 -1.88 19.50
CA ALA A 44 40.78 -0.62 18.82
C ALA A 44 39.64 0.40 19.01
N GLN A 45 38.38 -0.04 18.98
CA GLN A 45 37.23 0.81 19.28
C GLN A 45 37.21 1.27 20.74
N LYS A 46 37.56 0.40 21.69
CA LYS A 46 37.70 0.79 23.10
C LYS A 46 38.82 1.81 23.32
N LEU A 47 39.96 1.65 22.66
CA LEU A 47 41.06 2.62 22.69
C LEU A 47 40.67 3.96 22.06
N LEU A 48 39.90 3.96 20.97
CA LEU A 48 39.34 5.18 20.37
C LEU A 48 38.34 5.86 21.28
N ALA A 49 37.46 5.10 21.94
CA ALA A 49 36.52 5.63 22.94
C ALA A 49 37.27 6.25 24.14
N GLN A 50 38.32 5.60 24.64
CA GLN A 50 39.17 6.16 25.70
C GLN A 50 39.90 7.43 25.27
N LYS A 51 40.37 7.51 24.02
CA LYS A 51 40.96 8.74 23.46
C LYS A 51 39.94 9.88 23.37
N HIS A 52 38.69 9.59 22.98
CA HIS A 52 37.61 10.58 22.96
C HIS A 52 37.26 11.09 24.36
N VAL A 53 37.25 10.22 25.38
CA VAL A 53 37.01 10.63 26.78
C VAL A 53 38.15 11.51 27.29
N ASN A 54 39.41 11.16 26.99
CA ASN A 54 40.56 11.98 27.40
C ASN A 54 40.67 13.31 26.64
N GLN A 55 40.22 13.39 25.38
CA GLN A 55 40.14 14.65 24.64
C GLN A 55 39.02 15.58 25.17
N SER A 56 37.88 15.03 25.58
CA SER A 56 36.82 15.82 26.25
C SER A 56 37.20 16.27 27.66
N ALA A 57 38.07 15.53 28.37
CA ALA A 57 38.59 15.93 29.68
C ALA A 57 39.66 17.04 29.60
N ASN A 58 40.44 17.12 28.51
CA ASN A 58 41.42 18.20 28.31
C ASN A 58 40.85 19.44 27.60
N GLY A 59 39.69 19.36 26.95
CA GLY A 59 39.01 20.50 26.32
C GLY A 59 38.25 21.42 27.29
N SER A 60 38.16 21.05 28.58
CA SER A 60 37.42 21.79 29.61
C SER A 60 38.32 22.63 30.55
N LEU A 61 39.62 22.72 30.26
CA LEU A 61 40.60 23.52 31.03
C LEU A 61 41.29 24.63 30.20
N GLN A 62 40.84 24.89 28.96
CA GLN A 62 41.47 25.87 28.06
C GLN A 62 40.46 26.84 27.42
N ALA A 63 39.41 27.20 28.18
CA ALA A 63 38.39 28.17 27.78
C ALA A 63 37.96 29.09 28.95
N LEU A 64 38.88 29.42 29.87
CA LEU A 64 38.64 30.36 30.98
C LEU A 64 39.72 31.47 31.11
N GLU A 65 40.62 31.61 30.15
CA GLU A 65 41.55 32.75 30.10
C GLU A 65 41.75 33.16 28.64
N GLU A 66 40.84 33.97 28.11
CA GLU A 66 41.08 34.91 27.00
C GLU A 66 39.76 35.63 26.68
N GLY A 67 39.69 36.95 26.93
CA GLY A 67 38.60 37.79 26.41
C GLY A 67 37.92 38.79 27.35
N MET A 68 38.62 39.39 28.32
CA MET A 68 38.22 40.71 28.85
C MET A 68 38.69 41.79 27.87
N ASN A 69 37.77 42.34 27.07
CA ASN A 69 37.66 43.73 26.62
C ASN A 69 36.89 43.82 25.29
N GLY A 70 35.77 44.55 25.26
CA GLY A 70 35.08 44.89 24.01
C GLY A 70 33.59 45.20 24.16
N ASP A 71 33.31 46.41 24.62
CA ASP A 71 32.03 47.12 24.59
C ASP A 71 31.36 47.16 23.19
N ALA A 72 30.05 46.89 23.11
CA ALA A 72 29.08 47.54 22.19
C ALA A 72 27.67 46.94 22.32
N GLY A 73 26.67 47.82 22.44
CA GLY A 73 25.31 47.51 22.87
C GLY A 73 24.39 46.77 21.89
N ARG A 74 23.41 46.08 22.49
CA ARG A 74 22.28 45.39 21.86
C ARG A 74 21.13 46.40 21.57
N PRO A 75 20.64 46.57 20.34
CA PRO A 75 19.48 47.42 20.11
C PRO A 75 18.18 46.64 20.39
N THR A 76 17.49 47.01 21.46
CA THR A 76 16.07 46.71 21.67
C THR A 76 15.22 47.74 20.93
N LYS A 77 14.45 47.32 19.91
CA LYS A 77 13.25 48.06 19.45
C LYS A 77 12.39 47.17 18.55
N ARG A 78 11.40 46.48 19.15
CA ARG A 78 10.24 45.96 18.42
C ARG A 78 9.20 47.09 18.35
N ARG A 79 8.94 47.55 17.13
CA ARG A 79 8.08 48.68 16.77
C ARG A 79 6.62 48.36 17.13
N ARG A 80 6.01 49.16 18.02
CA ARG A 80 4.56 49.19 18.25
C ARG A 80 3.91 50.01 17.12
N LEU A 81 2.86 49.47 16.51
CA LEU A 81 1.97 50.16 15.59
C LEU A 81 0.57 50.12 16.22
N SER A 82 0.15 51.23 16.79
CA SER A 82 -1.26 51.55 17.02
C SER A 82 -1.36 53.06 17.30
N ASN A 83 -2.01 53.78 16.39
CA ASN A 83 -2.54 55.11 16.64
C ASN A 83 -3.91 54.93 17.31
N GLU A 84 -4.13 55.52 18.47
CA GLU A 84 -5.46 55.82 19.00
C GLU A 84 -5.66 57.34 19.02
N PRO A 85 -6.85 57.85 18.69
CA PRO A 85 -7.32 59.12 19.18
C PRO A 85 -8.33 58.95 20.33
N GLU A 86 -8.28 59.90 21.27
CA GLU A 86 -9.01 59.91 22.53
C GLU A 86 -10.54 60.12 22.42
N SER A 87 -11.25 59.35 23.27
CA SER A 87 -12.45 59.68 24.07
C SER A 87 -13.69 60.37 23.47
N GLN A 88 -14.83 59.66 23.55
CA GLN A 88 -16.11 60.21 24.06
C GLN A 88 -16.84 59.15 24.91
N PRO A 89 -17.60 59.54 25.96
CA PRO A 89 -18.17 58.60 26.93
C PRO A 89 -19.64 58.23 26.61
N GLY A 90 -19.99 56.97 26.90
CA GLY A 90 -21.38 56.55 27.08
C GLY A 90 -21.86 55.50 26.07
N ILE A 91 -21.84 54.23 26.49
CA ILE A 91 -22.89 53.20 26.35
C ILE A 91 -22.35 51.97 27.10
N THR A 92 -23.02 51.57 28.18
CA THR A 92 -22.74 50.33 28.92
C THR A 92 -23.20 49.14 28.07
N VAL A 93 -22.26 48.50 27.37
CA VAL A 93 -22.49 47.21 26.72
C VAL A 93 -22.08 46.12 27.70
N ASP A 94 -23.04 45.29 28.10
CA ASP A 94 -22.88 44.13 28.97
C ASP A 94 -21.95 43.11 28.26
N GLN A 95 -20.65 43.17 28.53
CA GLN A 95 -19.66 42.29 27.92
C GLN A 95 -19.74 40.90 28.57
N LYS A 96 -20.57 40.02 28.01
CA LYS A 96 -20.37 38.57 28.18
C LYS A 96 -18.93 38.26 27.77
N PRO A 97 -18.12 37.61 28.63
CA PRO A 97 -16.73 37.32 28.30
C PRO A 97 -16.71 36.46 27.04
N ILE A 98 -15.99 36.94 26.01
CA ILE A 98 -15.74 36.19 24.79
C ILE A 98 -14.99 34.93 25.19
N ARG A 99 -15.70 33.80 25.26
CA ARG A 99 -15.09 32.48 25.41
C ARG A 99 -14.36 32.21 24.11
N LEU A 100 -13.06 32.52 24.08
CA LEU A 100 -12.16 32.01 23.06
C LEU A 100 -12.38 30.49 23.00
N LEU A 101 -12.76 29.98 21.83
CA LEU A 101 -12.84 28.54 21.56
C LEU A 101 -11.44 27.99 21.73
N ARG A 102 -11.13 27.54 22.93
CA ARG A 102 -9.87 26.88 23.25
C ARG A 102 -10.05 25.44 22.81
N PHE A 103 -9.59 25.13 21.60
CA PHE A 103 -9.47 23.74 21.19
C PHE A 103 -8.48 23.06 22.15
N PRO A 104 -8.87 21.96 22.83
CA PRO A 104 -7.94 21.26 23.70
C PRO A 104 -6.74 20.83 22.86
N ALA A 105 -5.55 21.27 23.25
CA ALA A 105 -4.33 20.72 22.70
C ALA A 105 -4.27 19.24 23.10
N PRO A 106 -3.73 18.34 22.28
CA PRO A 106 -3.55 16.95 22.67
C PRO A 106 -2.66 16.91 23.93
N GLU A 107 -3.28 16.58 25.06
CA GLU A 107 -2.58 16.39 26.32
C GLU A 107 -1.90 15.02 26.31
N TRP A 108 -0.72 14.94 26.90
CA TRP A 108 -0.01 13.67 27.06
C TRP A 108 -0.81 12.80 28.02
N GLY A 109 -1.44 11.75 27.50
CA GLY A 109 -2.27 10.81 28.27
C GLY A 109 -1.70 9.39 28.23
N PRO A 110 -2.13 8.51 29.17
CA PRO A 110 -1.76 7.10 29.13
C PRO A 110 -2.33 6.43 27.87
N CYS A 111 -1.49 5.64 27.17
CA CYS A 111 -1.95 4.81 26.07
C CYS A 111 -2.91 3.73 26.58
N ARG A 112 -3.99 3.45 25.83
CA ARG A 112 -4.91 2.36 26.16
C ARG A 112 -4.22 1.00 26.02
N HIS A 113 -4.69 0.04 26.81
CA HIS A 113 -4.20 -1.34 26.76
C HIS A 113 -4.93 -2.16 25.69
N VAL A 114 -4.23 -3.12 25.09
CA VAL A 114 -4.77 -4.03 24.06
C VAL A 114 -5.94 -4.88 24.57
N ASP A 115 -6.02 -5.14 25.87
CA ASP A 115 -7.11 -5.92 26.49
C ASP A 115 -8.49 -5.28 26.35
N ASN A 116 -8.56 -4.00 26.00
CA ASN A 116 -9.82 -3.34 25.64
C ASN A 116 -10.40 -3.84 24.30
N PHE A 117 -9.67 -4.70 23.59
CA PHE A 117 -10.04 -5.25 22.30
C PHE A 117 -10.03 -6.78 22.34
N GLU A 118 -11.19 -7.39 22.10
CA GLU A 118 -11.33 -8.82 21.95
C GLU A 118 -10.83 -9.24 20.56
N ARG A 119 -9.72 -9.97 20.51
CA ARG A 119 -9.16 -10.48 19.24
C ARG A 119 -10.04 -11.59 18.69
N LEU A 120 -10.51 -11.40 17.45
CA LEU A 120 -11.31 -12.36 16.71
C LEU A 120 -10.39 -13.22 15.84
N ASN A 121 -10.54 -13.16 14.52
CA ASN A 121 -9.73 -13.92 13.56
C ASN A 121 -8.47 -13.16 13.13
N ARG A 122 -7.43 -13.92 12.77
CA ARG A 122 -6.25 -13.40 12.08
C ARG A 122 -6.62 -13.15 10.61
N ILE A 123 -6.29 -11.98 10.10
CA ILE A 123 -6.59 -11.59 8.71
C ILE A 123 -5.35 -11.86 7.85
N GLU A 124 -4.20 -11.31 8.25
CA GLU A 124 -2.98 -11.34 7.45
C GLU A 124 -1.74 -11.49 8.33
N GLU A 125 -0.77 -12.28 7.86
CA GLU A 125 0.57 -12.40 8.44
C GLU A 125 1.58 -11.98 7.37
N GLY A 126 1.94 -10.69 7.38
CA GLY A 126 2.76 -10.08 6.33
C GLY A 126 4.18 -9.75 6.79
N SER A 127 4.97 -9.19 5.87
CA SER A 127 6.35 -8.71 6.13
C SER A 127 6.40 -7.67 7.24
N TYR A 128 5.37 -6.82 7.37
CA TYR A 128 5.35 -5.67 8.28
C TYR A 128 4.62 -5.90 9.61
N GLY A 129 3.96 -7.04 9.80
CA GLY A 129 3.20 -7.29 11.03
C GLY A 129 2.18 -8.40 10.94
N LEU A 130 1.62 -8.75 12.09
CA LEU A 130 0.45 -9.60 12.21
C LEU A 130 -0.79 -8.70 12.30
N VAL A 131 -1.74 -8.85 11.38
CA VAL A 131 -3.01 -8.13 11.37
C VAL A 131 -4.12 -9.05 11.84
N SER A 132 -4.82 -8.66 12.91
CA SER A 132 -5.96 -9.39 13.47
C SER A 132 -7.21 -8.53 13.44
N ARG A 133 -8.35 -9.14 13.14
CA ARG A 133 -9.66 -8.54 13.41
C ARG A 133 -9.87 -8.53 14.92
N ALA A 134 -10.39 -7.45 15.46
CA ALA A 134 -10.77 -7.37 16.86
C ALA A 134 -12.09 -6.63 17.04
N LYS A 135 -12.71 -6.80 18.19
CA LYS A 135 -13.90 -6.07 18.62
C LYS A 135 -13.54 -5.21 19.81
N GLU A 136 -13.79 -3.91 19.72
CA GLU A 136 -13.63 -3.02 20.87
C GLU A 136 -14.71 -3.33 21.92
N LEU A 137 -14.31 -3.56 23.16
CA LEU A 137 -15.23 -3.96 24.23
C LEU A 137 -16.18 -2.84 24.66
N ALA A 138 -15.72 -1.58 24.60
CA ALA A 138 -16.50 -0.42 25.04
C ALA A 138 -17.62 -0.06 24.05
N THR A 139 -17.32 -0.09 22.75
CA THR A 139 -18.25 0.34 21.69
C THR A 139 -18.94 -0.84 20.99
N GLY A 140 -18.34 -2.03 21.06
CA GLY A 140 -18.75 -3.20 20.29
C GLY A 140 -18.34 -3.15 18.81
N GLU A 141 -17.58 -2.14 18.39
CA GLU A 141 -17.20 -1.94 16.99
C GLU A 141 -16.08 -2.89 16.55
N ILE A 142 -16.10 -3.29 15.28
CA ILE A 142 -15.07 -4.14 14.69
C ILE A 142 -13.93 -3.28 14.14
N VAL A 143 -12.71 -3.59 14.55
CA VAL A 143 -11.47 -2.89 14.18
C VAL A 143 -10.40 -3.86 13.68
N ALA A 144 -9.41 -3.32 12.98
CA ALA A 144 -8.21 -4.06 12.59
C ALA A 144 -7.06 -3.69 13.54
N LEU A 145 -6.45 -4.69 14.17
CA LEU A 145 -5.26 -4.55 15.01
C LEU A 145 -4.03 -5.01 14.22
N LYS A 146 -3.14 -4.08 13.86
CA LYS A 146 -1.83 -4.40 13.29
C LYS A 146 -0.76 -4.33 14.36
N ARG A 147 -0.18 -5.48 14.71
CA ARG A 147 0.98 -5.55 15.61
C ARG A 147 2.23 -5.11 14.84
N LEU A 148 2.91 -4.09 15.34
CA LEU A 148 4.19 -3.66 14.79
C LEU A 148 5.27 -4.70 15.14
N LYS A 149 6.09 -5.06 14.14
CA LYS A 149 7.26 -5.90 14.39
C LYS A 149 8.36 -5.04 14.99
N MET A 150 8.67 -5.29 16.25
CA MET A 150 9.90 -4.84 16.87
C MET A 150 11.03 -5.74 16.35
N GLU A 151 11.67 -5.33 15.25
CA GLU A 151 12.98 -5.89 14.93
C GLU A 151 13.91 -5.55 16.10
N HIS A 152 14.82 -6.46 16.49
CA HIS A 152 15.75 -6.24 17.59
C HIS A 152 16.76 -5.15 17.19
N CYS A 153 16.31 -3.90 17.20
CA CYS A 153 17.15 -2.74 17.10
C CYS A 153 17.74 -2.51 18.49
N ASN A 154 19.07 -2.55 18.58
CA ASN A 154 19.80 -2.15 19.80
C ASN A 154 19.46 -0.70 20.25
N ASP A 155 18.77 0.08 19.40
CA ASP A 155 18.41 1.49 19.58
C ASP A 155 16.92 1.75 19.90
N GLY A 156 16.15 0.72 20.30
CA GLY A 156 14.75 0.90 20.75
C GLY A 156 13.71 0.79 19.61
N PHE A 157 12.69 1.65 19.63
CA PHE A 157 11.51 1.51 18.77
C PHE A 157 11.84 1.67 17.27
N PRO A 158 11.31 0.80 16.39
CA PRO A 158 11.67 0.79 14.97
C PRO A 158 11.26 2.09 14.26
N ILE A 159 12.23 2.72 13.59
CA ILE A 159 12.01 3.95 12.81
C ILE A 159 10.93 3.73 11.72
N THR A 160 10.82 2.52 11.18
CA THR A 160 9.77 2.14 10.23
C THR A 160 8.38 2.23 10.85
N GLY A 161 8.20 1.77 12.09
CA GLY A 161 6.94 1.86 12.82
C GLY A 161 6.55 3.30 13.15
N LEU A 162 7.51 4.15 13.57
CA LEU A 162 7.23 5.56 13.87
C LEU A 162 6.77 6.31 12.61
N ARG A 163 7.41 6.02 11.48
CA ARG A 163 7.03 6.61 10.20
C ARG A 163 5.63 6.18 9.78
N GLU A 164 5.31 4.89 9.92
CA GLU A 164 3.97 4.39 9.60
C GLU A 164 2.89 5.08 10.47
N ILE A 165 3.14 5.22 11.78
CA ILE A 165 2.25 5.95 12.69
C ILE A 165 2.10 7.41 12.25
N GLN A 166 3.21 8.11 12.02
CA GLN A 166 3.19 9.51 11.63
C GLN A 166 2.44 9.73 10.32
N THR A 167 2.77 8.93 9.29
CA THR A 167 2.12 9.04 7.98
C THR A 167 0.63 8.75 8.07
N LEU A 168 0.20 7.73 8.82
CA LEU A 168 -1.23 7.42 8.99
C LEU A 168 -1.98 8.49 9.80
N LEU A 169 -1.35 9.10 10.81
CA LEU A 169 -1.95 10.20 11.58
C LEU A 169 -2.20 11.43 10.71
N GLU A 170 -1.26 11.74 9.81
CA GLU A 170 -1.35 12.86 8.87
C GLU A 170 -2.27 12.55 7.67
N SER A 171 -2.45 11.27 7.32
CA SER A 171 -3.18 10.85 6.11
C SER A 171 -4.70 10.68 6.31
N ARG A 172 -5.41 11.77 6.63
CA ARG A 172 -6.88 11.75 6.78
C ARG A 172 -7.59 11.96 5.44
N HIS A 173 -7.99 10.87 4.80
CA HIS A 173 -8.75 10.89 3.55
C HIS A 173 -9.81 9.76 3.52
N THR A 174 -10.94 9.98 2.83
CA THR A 174 -12.04 9.00 2.71
C THR A 174 -11.55 7.64 2.20
N ASN A 175 -10.64 7.69 1.22
CA ASN A 175 -10.07 6.52 0.56
C ASN A 175 -8.69 6.09 1.12
N VAL A 176 -8.35 6.50 2.33
CA VAL A 176 -7.19 6.00 3.09
C VAL A 176 -7.69 5.36 4.38
N VAL A 177 -7.05 4.28 4.82
CA VAL A 177 -7.39 3.63 6.09
C VAL A 177 -7.09 4.57 7.26
N HIS A 178 -8.04 4.74 8.17
CA HIS A 178 -7.88 5.62 9.32
C HIS A 178 -7.19 4.87 10.47
N LEU A 179 -6.10 5.45 10.98
CA LEU A 179 -5.53 5.08 12.27
C LEU A 179 -6.30 5.80 13.38
N ARG A 180 -7.03 5.03 14.18
CA ARG A 180 -7.85 5.54 15.29
C ARG A 180 -6.98 5.89 16.49
N GLU A 181 -6.15 4.93 16.90
CA GLU A 181 -5.26 5.06 18.04
C GLU A 181 -4.13 4.03 18.00
N VAL A 182 -3.15 4.23 18.88
CA VAL A 182 -2.05 3.29 19.14
C VAL A 182 -2.23 2.74 20.55
N VAL A 183 -2.22 1.42 20.69
CA VAL A 183 -2.42 0.73 21.96
C VAL A 183 -1.21 -0.15 22.28
N MET A 184 -0.94 -0.33 23.57
CA MET A 184 0.17 -1.14 24.04
C MET A 184 -0.33 -2.41 24.72
N GLY A 185 0.44 -3.48 24.62
CA GLY A 185 0.26 -4.69 25.41
C GLY A 185 1.04 -4.66 26.72
N ASN A 186 1.22 -5.84 27.30
CA ASN A 186 1.91 -6.02 28.57
C ASN A 186 3.40 -5.70 28.47
N ASP A 187 4.01 -5.97 27.31
CA ASP A 187 5.42 -5.73 27.04
C ASP A 187 5.61 -4.42 26.27
N MET A 188 6.75 -3.74 26.48
CA MET A 188 7.07 -2.52 25.71
C MET A 188 7.29 -2.78 24.21
N ASP A 189 7.49 -4.04 23.83
CA ASP A 189 7.63 -4.47 22.44
C ASP A 189 6.28 -4.80 21.77
N ASP A 190 5.20 -4.72 22.53
CA ASP A 190 3.86 -5.10 22.10
C ASP A 190 3.05 -3.86 21.72
N VAL A 191 3.37 -3.26 20.57
CA VAL A 191 2.66 -2.07 20.05
C VAL A 191 1.71 -2.45 18.92
N TYR A 192 0.47 -1.99 19.03
CA TYR A 192 -0.61 -2.30 18.11
C TYR A 192 -1.24 -1.01 17.55
N LEU A 193 -1.43 -0.98 16.24
CA LEU A 193 -2.16 0.07 15.53
C LEU A 193 -3.63 -0.34 15.41
N VAL A 194 -4.52 0.46 15.97
CA VAL A 194 -5.98 0.27 15.87
C VAL A 194 -6.49 1.05 14.66
N MET A 195 -6.97 0.34 13.65
CA MET A 195 -7.40 0.90 12.38
C MET A 195 -8.83 0.51 12.05
N ASP A 196 -9.46 1.25 11.14
CA ASP A 196 -10.74 0.85 10.55
C ASP A 196 -10.64 -0.54 9.90
N PHE A 197 -11.56 -1.43 10.26
CA PHE A 197 -11.68 -2.72 9.60
C PHE A 197 -12.46 -2.58 8.29
N VAL A 198 -11.92 -3.17 7.23
CA VAL A 198 -12.56 -3.28 5.92
C VAL A 198 -12.63 -4.75 5.54
N GLU A 199 -13.75 -5.17 4.96
CA GLU A 199 -14.11 -6.58 4.88
C GLU A 199 -13.29 -7.40 3.88
N HIS A 200 -12.81 -6.78 2.81
CA HIS A 200 -12.13 -7.45 1.70
C HIS A 200 -10.87 -6.71 1.28
N ASP A 201 -9.88 -7.47 0.82
CA ASP A 201 -8.81 -6.95 -0.04
C ASP A 201 -9.16 -7.19 -1.52
N LEU A 202 -8.75 -6.28 -2.40
CA LEU A 202 -9.13 -6.31 -3.80
C LEU A 202 -8.55 -7.52 -4.54
N LYS A 203 -7.41 -8.05 -4.06
CA LYS A 203 -6.78 -9.24 -4.65
C LYS A 203 -7.64 -10.49 -4.43
N THR A 204 -7.98 -10.81 -3.18
CA THR A 204 -8.83 -11.99 -2.89
C THR A 204 -10.20 -11.86 -3.52
N LEU A 205 -10.74 -10.63 -3.58
CA LEU A 205 -12.00 -10.35 -4.25
C LEU A 205 -11.95 -10.66 -5.76
N LEU A 206 -10.90 -10.23 -6.46
CA LEU A 206 -10.70 -10.54 -7.89
C LEU A 206 -10.56 -12.04 -8.16
N GLU A 207 -9.90 -12.78 -7.26
CA GLU A 207 -9.73 -14.23 -7.35
C GLU A 207 -11.09 -14.97 -7.18
N ASP A 208 -11.97 -14.46 -6.31
CA ASP A 208 -13.26 -15.11 -6.00
C ASP A 208 -14.38 -14.81 -6.99
N MET A 209 -14.39 -13.62 -7.58
CA MET A 209 -15.44 -13.25 -8.51
C MET A 209 -15.37 -14.13 -9.76
N ARG A 210 -16.52 -14.52 -10.31
CA ARG A 210 -16.54 -15.29 -11.57
C ARG A 210 -16.21 -14.41 -12.76
N GLU A 211 -16.82 -13.23 -12.80
CA GLU A 211 -16.66 -12.24 -13.87
C GLU A 211 -15.81 -11.05 -13.39
N PRO A 212 -15.13 -10.33 -14.31
CA PRO A 212 -14.43 -9.10 -13.97
C PRO A 212 -15.41 -8.02 -13.52
N PHE A 213 -14.88 -6.96 -12.89
CA PHE A 213 -15.68 -5.76 -12.63
C PHE A 213 -16.22 -5.18 -13.93
N LEU A 214 -17.43 -4.63 -13.87
CA LEU A 214 -17.98 -3.89 -15.01
C LEU A 214 -17.10 -2.66 -15.31
N PRO A 215 -17.07 -2.15 -16.55
CA PRO A 215 -16.30 -0.95 -16.87
C PRO A 215 -16.69 0.27 -16.01
N SER A 216 -17.98 0.43 -15.68
CA SER A 216 -18.47 1.49 -14.80
C SER A 216 -17.98 1.34 -13.35
N GLU A 217 -17.86 0.10 -12.87
CA GLU A 217 -17.33 -0.23 -11.54
C GLU A 217 -15.83 0.04 -11.49
N THR A 218 -15.10 -0.43 -12.51
CA THR A 218 -13.66 -0.19 -12.66
C THR A 218 -13.34 1.31 -12.65
N LYS A 219 -14.12 2.14 -13.36
CA LYS A 219 -13.97 3.60 -13.33
C LYS A 219 -14.14 4.16 -11.92
N THR A 220 -15.15 3.72 -11.16
CA THR A 220 -15.39 4.16 -9.78
C THR A 220 -14.27 3.75 -8.83
N LEU A 221 -13.74 2.52 -8.95
CA LEU A 221 -12.61 2.07 -8.14
C LEU A 221 -11.35 2.86 -8.47
N LEU A 222 -11.08 3.05 -9.77
CA LEU A 222 -9.90 3.78 -10.23
C LEU A 222 -9.92 5.25 -9.80
N LEU A 223 -11.08 5.92 -9.86
CA LEU A 223 -11.23 7.29 -9.33
C LEU A 223 -10.90 7.37 -7.84
N GLN A 224 -11.36 6.41 -7.04
CA GLN A 224 -11.08 6.38 -5.60
C GLN A 224 -9.59 6.14 -5.29
N ILE A 225 -8.95 5.24 -6.03
CA ILE A 225 -7.51 4.94 -5.88
C ILE A 225 -6.67 6.16 -6.26
N ILE A 226 -6.98 6.79 -7.40
CA ILE A 226 -6.25 7.98 -7.86
C ILE A 226 -6.52 9.15 -6.90
N SER A 227 -7.74 9.34 -6.41
CA SER A 227 -8.06 10.40 -5.44
C SER A 227 -7.30 10.22 -4.13
N ALA A 228 -7.19 9.00 -3.60
CA ALA A 228 -6.36 8.74 -2.45
C ALA A 228 -4.87 9.06 -2.71
N THR A 229 -4.39 8.69 -3.89
CA THR A 229 -2.98 8.89 -4.28
C THR A 229 -2.66 10.37 -4.49
N GLU A 230 -3.57 11.14 -5.09
CA GLU A 230 -3.48 12.59 -5.24
C GLU A 230 -3.39 13.28 -3.87
N PHE A 231 -4.20 12.85 -2.92
CA PHE A 231 -4.12 13.32 -1.54
C PHE A 231 -2.74 13.01 -0.91
N LEU A 232 -2.21 11.80 -1.08
CA LEU A 232 -0.87 11.47 -0.55
C LEU A 232 0.22 12.31 -1.22
N HIS A 233 0.17 12.44 -2.53
CA HIS A 233 1.16 13.18 -3.31
C HIS A 233 1.14 14.68 -2.97
N SER A 234 -0.03 15.28 -2.74
CA SER A 234 -0.16 16.68 -2.30
C SER A 234 0.35 16.92 -0.87
N HIS A 235 0.37 15.88 -0.02
CA HIS A 235 0.98 15.89 1.32
C HIS A 235 2.44 15.42 1.32
N TRP A 236 3.08 15.39 0.15
CA TRP A 236 4.48 15.02 -0.01
C TRP A 236 4.78 13.57 0.41
N ILE A 237 3.80 12.66 0.33
CA ILE A 237 3.93 11.26 0.71
C ILE A 237 3.88 10.38 -0.56
N ILE A 238 4.85 9.48 -0.71
CA ILE A 238 4.85 8.41 -1.73
C ILE A 238 4.53 7.09 -1.03
N HIS A 239 3.59 6.32 -1.54
CA HIS A 239 3.17 5.06 -0.94
C HIS A 239 4.20 3.94 -1.14
N ARG A 240 4.73 3.79 -2.36
CA ARG A 240 5.81 2.86 -2.76
C ARG A 240 5.48 1.36 -2.76
N ASP A 241 4.33 0.95 -2.23
CA ASP A 241 3.85 -0.44 -2.26
C ASP A 241 2.37 -0.56 -2.64
N LEU A 242 1.95 0.15 -3.70
CA LEU A 242 0.59 0.02 -4.24
C LEU A 242 0.44 -1.30 -4.99
N LYS A 243 -0.51 -2.12 -4.56
CA LYS A 243 -0.86 -3.43 -5.13
C LYS A 243 -2.28 -3.79 -4.73
N THR A 244 -2.91 -4.74 -5.44
CA THR A 244 -4.31 -5.13 -5.18
C THR A 244 -4.54 -5.69 -3.76
N SER A 245 -3.54 -6.29 -3.10
CA SER A 245 -3.68 -6.72 -1.70
C SER A 245 -3.68 -5.57 -0.68
N ASN A 246 -3.12 -4.41 -1.04
CA ASN A 246 -3.06 -3.23 -0.17
C ASN A 246 -4.23 -2.27 -0.42
N LEU A 247 -5.17 -2.65 -1.30
CA LEU A 247 -6.40 -1.94 -1.56
C LEU A 247 -7.53 -2.69 -0.89
N LEU A 248 -8.06 -2.11 0.19
CA LEU A 248 -9.20 -2.68 0.90
C LEU A 248 -10.50 -2.16 0.32
N MET A 249 -11.53 -3.00 0.24
CA MET A 249 -12.83 -2.67 -0.32
C MET A 249 -13.95 -3.08 0.62
N ASN A 250 -14.87 -2.16 0.90
CA ASN A 250 -16.08 -2.50 1.64
C ASN A 250 -17.17 -3.07 0.72
N ASN A 251 -18.24 -3.58 1.32
CA ASN A 251 -19.38 -4.17 0.60
C ASN A 251 -20.18 -3.17 -0.26
N ARG A 252 -19.86 -1.87 -0.19
CA ARG A 252 -20.49 -0.76 -0.92
C ARG A 252 -19.56 -0.17 -1.99
N GLY A 253 -18.46 -0.85 -2.27
CA GLY A 253 -17.49 -0.44 -3.28
C GLY A 253 -16.68 0.81 -2.94
N GLU A 254 -16.49 1.08 -1.65
CA GLU A 254 -15.54 2.09 -1.20
C GLU A 254 -14.17 1.49 -0.98
N ILE A 255 -13.17 2.09 -1.62
CA ILE A 255 -11.77 1.67 -1.51
C ILE A 255 -11.08 2.45 -0.41
N LYS A 256 -10.26 1.77 0.39
CA LYS A 256 -9.31 2.38 1.33
C LYS A 256 -7.91 1.82 1.07
N LEU A 257 -6.97 2.72 0.79
CA LEU A 257 -5.54 2.39 0.72
C LEU A 257 -5.05 2.01 2.12
N ALA A 258 -4.30 0.93 2.21
CA ALA A 258 -3.73 0.40 3.43
C ALA A 258 -2.22 0.10 3.25
N ASP A 259 -1.56 -0.20 4.37
CA ASP A 259 -0.15 -0.59 4.48
C ASP A 259 0.87 0.51 4.09
N PHE A 260 1.03 1.48 4.99
CA PHE A 260 1.95 2.60 4.86
C PHE A 260 3.36 2.29 5.40
N GLY A 261 3.68 1.03 5.70
CA GLY A 261 5.00 0.65 6.24
C GLY A 261 6.15 1.05 5.32
N MET A 262 5.90 1.08 4.01
CA MET A 262 6.85 1.55 3.00
C MET A 262 6.69 3.01 2.61
N ALA A 263 5.72 3.75 3.12
CA ALA A 263 5.55 5.13 2.74
C ALA A 263 6.77 6.00 3.12
N ARG A 264 7.04 7.03 2.31
CA ARG A 264 8.11 8.01 2.58
C ARG A 264 7.67 9.39 2.15
N TYR A 265 8.06 10.38 2.95
CA TYR A 265 8.03 11.76 2.50
C TYR A 265 9.04 11.97 1.37
N TYR A 266 8.72 12.83 0.41
CA TYR A 266 9.62 13.32 -0.62
C TYR A 266 9.72 14.84 -0.54
N GLY A 267 10.78 15.44 -1.07
CA GLY A 267 11.01 16.89 -0.96
C GLY A 267 12.49 17.24 -0.95
N ASP A 268 12.81 18.48 -0.57
CA ASP A 268 14.17 18.99 -0.49
C ASP A 268 14.56 19.25 0.98
N PRO A 269 15.62 18.62 1.53
CA PRO A 269 16.53 17.68 0.87
C PRO A 269 15.91 16.30 0.61
N PRO A 270 16.19 15.68 -0.55
CA PRO A 270 15.63 14.38 -0.89
C PRO A 270 16.15 13.33 0.09
N PRO A 271 15.26 12.57 0.75
CA PRO A 271 15.70 11.51 1.64
C PRO A 271 16.45 10.44 0.84
N LYS A 272 17.41 9.75 1.49
CA LYS A 272 18.03 8.57 0.90
C LYS A 272 16.97 7.47 0.78
N LEU A 273 16.45 7.30 -0.43
CA LEU A 273 15.45 6.29 -0.73
C LEU A 273 16.13 4.92 -0.89
N THR A 274 15.68 3.94 -0.11
CA THR A 274 16.20 2.57 -0.18
C THR A 274 15.58 1.83 -1.36
N GLN A 275 16.40 1.05 -2.09
CA GLN A 275 15.90 0.12 -3.11
C GLN A 275 14.86 -0.82 -2.47
N LEU A 276 13.65 -0.82 -3.01
CA LEU A 276 12.52 -1.57 -2.47
C LEU A 276 12.70 -3.08 -2.74
N VAL A 277 12.69 -3.90 -1.69
CA VAL A 277 12.67 -5.36 -1.79
C VAL A 277 11.25 -5.84 -1.44
N VAL A 278 10.30 -5.59 -2.34
CA VAL A 278 8.88 -5.96 -2.19
C VAL A 278 8.32 -6.49 -3.51
N THR A 279 7.03 -6.87 -3.55
CA THR A 279 6.27 -7.43 -4.67
C THR A 279 6.70 -6.84 -6.01
N LEU A 280 7.24 -7.71 -6.86
CA LEU A 280 7.90 -7.34 -8.10
C LEU A 280 6.92 -6.86 -9.19
N TRP A 281 5.67 -7.33 -9.14
CA TRP A 281 4.70 -7.23 -10.24
C TRP A 281 4.20 -5.81 -10.53
N TYR A 282 4.20 -4.93 -9.52
CA TYR A 282 3.74 -3.54 -9.63
C TYR A 282 4.89 -2.53 -9.68
N ARG A 283 6.14 -3.01 -9.71
CA ARG A 283 7.32 -2.14 -9.65
C ARG A 283 7.56 -1.47 -11.00
N SER A 284 7.84 -0.17 -10.95
CA SER A 284 8.13 0.64 -12.13
C SER A 284 9.50 0.29 -12.75
N PRO A 285 9.67 0.52 -14.07
CA PRO A 285 10.90 0.14 -14.78
C PRO A 285 12.14 0.87 -14.23
N GLU A 286 12.05 2.14 -13.84
CA GLU A 286 13.14 2.91 -13.26
C GLU A 286 13.62 2.34 -11.91
N LEU A 287 12.71 1.83 -11.08
CA LEU A 287 13.08 1.14 -9.84
C LEU A 287 13.78 -0.20 -10.12
N LEU A 288 13.30 -0.96 -11.11
CA LEU A 288 13.95 -2.20 -11.56
C LEU A 288 15.34 -1.95 -12.15
N LEU A 289 15.52 -0.79 -12.78
CA LEU A 289 16.78 -0.37 -13.38
C LEU A 289 17.75 0.28 -12.38
N GLY A 290 17.36 0.40 -11.11
CA GLY A 290 18.19 0.90 -10.02
C GLY A 290 18.31 2.42 -9.97
N ALA A 291 17.28 3.17 -10.35
CA ALA A 291 17.29 4.63 -10.22
C ALA A 291 17.52 5.07 -8.76
N ASP A 292 18.55 5.88 -8.52
CA ASP A 292 18.87 6.42 -7.19
C ASP A 292 17.87 7.51 -6.73
N LYS A 293 17.27 8.20 -7.70
CA LYS A 293 16.25 9.24 -7.49
C LYS A 293 14.99 8.84 -8.22
N TYR A 294 13.89 8.80 -7.48
CA TYR A 294 12.55 8.52 -7.99
C TYR A 294 11.53 9.31 -7.17
N GLY A 295 10.38 9.59 -7.76
CA GLY A 295 9.35 10.43 -7.20
C GLY A 295 7.97 9.76 -7.17
N PRO A 296 6.88 10.54 -7.07
CA PRO A 296 5.51 10.04 -7.01
C PRO A 296 5.08 9.24 -8.25
N GLU A 297 5.82 9.34 -9.36
CA GLU A 297 5.52 8.67 -10.63
C GLU A 297 5.59 7.14 -10.53
N ILE A 298 6.27 6.60 -9.50
CA ILE A 298 6.32 5.15 -9.25
C ILE A 298 4.94 4.62 -8.83
N ASP A 299 4.18 5.39 -8.05
CA ASP A 299 2.85 5.01 -7.59
C ASP A 299 1.87 5.02 -8.79
N MET A 300 2.03 6.00 -9.69
CA MET A 300 1.22 6.09 -10.91
C MET A 300 1.42 4.88 -11.83
N TRP A 301 2.64 4.37 -11.93
CA TRP A 301 2.91 3.10 -12.64
C TRP A 301 2.19 1.92 -11.99
N SER A 302 2.26 1.81 -10.66
CA SER A 302 1.57 0.76 -9.91
C SER A 302 0.05 0.83 -10.11
N ILE A 303 -0.54 2.03 -10.16
CA ILE A 303 -1.96 2.25 -10.51
C ILE A 303 -2.25 1.78 -11.93
N GLY A 304 -1.37 2.03 -12.90
CA GLY A 304 -1.51 1.47 -14.26
C GLY A 304 -1.54 -0.06 -14.28
N CYS A 305 -0.69 -0.70 -13.47
CA CYS A 305 -0.69 -2.16 -13.32
C CYS A 305 -2.00 -2.66 -12.69
N ILE A 306 -2.47 -1.99 -11.62
CA ILE A 306 -3.75 -2.29 -10.95
C ILE A 306 -4.92 -2.09 -11.91
N PHE A 307 -4.92 -1.04 -12.73
CA PHE A 307 -5.96 -0.80 -13.72
C PHE A 307 -6.01 -1.92 -14.76
N GLY A 308 -4.86 -2.34 -15.29
CA GLY A 308 -4.78 -3.50 -16.18
C GLY A 308 -5.27 -4.80 -15.54
N GLU A 309 -4.98 -5.01 -14.26
CA GLU A 309 -5.43 -6.18 -13.49
C GLU A 309 -6.93 -6.15 -13.21
N LEU A 310 -7.54 -4.99 -12.93
CA LEU A 310 -8.99 -4.85 -12.79
C LEU A 310 -9.74 -5.24 -14.07
N LEU A 311 -9.15 -4.93 -15.23
CA LEU A 311 -9.72 -5.24 -16.54
C LEU A 311 -9.59 -6.72 -16.92
N THR A 312 -8.51 -7.38 -16.48
CA THR A 312 -8.15 -8.74 -16.94
C THR A 312 -8.31 -9.82 -15.86
N LYS A 313 -8.51 -9.42 -14.61
CA LYS A 313 -8.48 -10.25 -13.38
C LYS A 313 -7.14 -10.92 -13.08
N GLU A 314 -6.12 -10.69 -13.89
CA GLU A 314 -4.81 -11.27 -13.71
C GLU A 314 -3.76 -10.16 -13.59
N PRO A 315 -2.73 -10.32 -12.73
CA PRO A 315 -1.67 -9.34 -12.64
C PRO A 315 -1.00 -9.13 -14.00
N LEU A 316 -0.87 -7.87 -14.40
CA LEU A 316 -0.45 -7.51 -15.76
C LEU A 316 0.97 -7.99 -16.12
N PHE A 317 1.86 -8.00 -15.12
CA PHE A 317 3.26 -8.38 -15.23
C PHE A 317 3.66 -9.33 -14.10
N GLN A 318 3.72 -10.62 -14.38
CA GLN A 318 4.03 -11.66 -13.39
C GLN A 318 5.49 -12.12 -13.47
N GLY A 319 6.44 -11.20 -13.35
CA GLY A 319 7.87 -11.53 -13.40
C GLY A 319 8.30 -12.42 -12.22
N LYS A 320 9.21 -13.36 -12.48
CA LYS A 320 9.85 -14.20 -11.44
C LYS A 320 11.08 -13.53 -10.82
N ASN A 321 11.77 -12.69 -11.58
CA ASN A 321 12.93 -11.92 -11.17
C ASN A 321 12.94 -10.57 -11.91
N GLU A 322 13.78 -9.62 -11.48
CA GLU A 322 13.77 -8.25 -12.00
C GLU A 322 13.99 -8.17 -13.52
N VAL A 323 14.80 -9.08 -14.07
CA VAL A 323 15.07 -9.18 -15.52
C VAL A 323 13.85 -9.72 -16.29
N ASP A 324 13.19 -10.75 -15.77
CA ASP A 324 11.96 -11.32 -16.34
C ASP A 324 10.82 -10.29 -16.27
N GLN A 325 10.72 -9.55 -15.16
CA GLN A 325 9.76 -8.46 -15.00
C GLN A 325 9.97 -7.38 -16.08
N LEU A 326 11.20 -6.89 -16.25
CA LEU A 326 11.53 -5.94 -17.32
C LEU A 326 11.23 -6.50 -18.72
N SER A 327 11.53 -7.78 -18.94
CA SER A 327 11.25 -8.44 -20.22
C SER A 327 9.75 -8.46 -20.52
N LYS A 328 8.90 -8.74 -19.53
CA LYS A 328 7.43 -8.69 -19.65
C LYS A 328 6.91 -7.27 -19.87
N ILE A 329 7.52 -6.28 -19.22
CA ILE A 329 7.21 -4.87 -19.44
C ILE A 329 7.48 -4.49 -20.91
N PHE A 330 8.67 -4.79 -21.42
CA PHE A 330 9.04 -4.47 -22.81
C PHE A 330 8.26 -5.27 -23.85
N ALA A 331 7.83 -6.49 -23.53
CA ALA A 331 6.94 -7.26 -24.41
C ALA A 331 5.58 -6.58 -24.61
N LEU A 332 5.10 -5.81 -23.63
CA LEU A 332 3.83 -5.11 -23.69
C LEU A 332 3.96 -3.67 -24.22
N THR A 333 4.95 -2.93 -23.72
CA THR A 333 5.15 -1.49 -23.98
C THR A 333 6.09 -1.20 -25.14
N GLY A 334 6.83 -2.21 -25.61
CA GLY A 334 7.96 -2.06 -26.52
C GLY A 334 9.28 -1.75 -25.78
N PRO A 335 10.44 -1.97 -26.42
CA PRO A 335 11.73 -1.61 -25.85
C PRO A 335 11.91 -0.08 -25.81
N PRO A 336 12.63 0.46 -24.81
CA PRO A 336 12.91 1.90 -24.73
C PRO A 336 13.85 2.33 -25.87
N THR A 337 13.56 3.48 -26.47
CA THR A 337 14.39 4.13 -27.49
C THR A 337 14.90 5.46 -26.97
N THR A 338 15.89 6.06 -27.63
CA THR A 338 16.40 7.39 -27.27
C THR A 338 15.32 8.48 -27.32
N GLN A 339 14.27 8.27 -28.14
CA GLN A 339 13.13 9.20 -28.22
C GLN A 339 12.14 8.98 -27.07
N THR A 340 11.80 7.73 -26.75
CA THR A 340 10.80 7.44 -25.71
C THR A 340 11.35 7.56 -24.30
N TRP A 341 12.64 7.28 -24.09
CA TRP A 341 13.30 7.44 -22.79
C TRP A 341 14.77 7.87 -22.94
N PRO A 342 15.05 9.18 -23.08
CA PRO A 342 16.40 9.68 -23.33
C PRO A 342 17.41 9.32 -22.22
N SER A 343 16.97 9.33 -20.96
CA SER A 343 17.79 9.03 -19.79
C SER A 343 17.98 7.54 -19.49
N PHE A 344 17.40 6.64 -20.28
CA PHE A 344 17.43 5.19 -20.03
C PHE A 344 18.86 4.65 -19.79
N ARG A 345 19.82 5.01 -20.65
CA ARG A 345 21.22 4.52 -20.55
C ARG A 345 22.00 5.09 -19.37
N SER A 346 21.49 6.11 -18.68
CA SER A 346 22.12 6.68 -17.49
C SER A 346 21.92 5.82 -16.24
N LEU A 347 20.89 4.96 -16.24
CA LEU A 347 20.52 4.13 -15.10
C LEU A 347 21.54 3.00 -14.84
N PRO A 348 21.80 2.64 -13.57
CA PRO A 348 22.84 1.67 -13.21
C PRO A 348 22.71 0.33 -13.93
N ASN A 349 21.51 -0.28 -13.92
CA ASN A 349 21.29 -1.61 -14.48
C ASN A 349 20.94 -1.60 -15.98
N ALA A 350 20.71 -0.42 -16.58
CA ALA A 350 20.37 -0.30 -18.00
C ALA A 350 21.57 -0.52 -18.94
N LYS A 351 22.79 -0.33 -18.44
CA LYS A 351 24.03 -0.49 -19.22
C LYS A 351 24.32 -1.96 -19.57
N SER A 352 23.94 -2.88 -18.68
CA SER A 352 24.13 -4.33 -18.87
C SER A 352 23.02 -4.99 -19.66
N LEU A 353 21.88 -4.32 -19.86
CA LEU A 353 20.74 -4.89 -20.59
C LEU A 353 20.97 -4.85 -22.11
N ARG A 354 20.97 -6.03 -22.72
CA ARG A 354 20.91 -6.18 -24.17
C ARG A 354 19.43 -6.13 -24.61
N LEU A 355 19.02 -4.98 -25.13
CA LEU A 355 17.72 -4.84 -25.74
C LEU A 355 17.71 -5.55 -27.11
N PRO A 356 16.62 -6.24 -27.48
CA PRO A 356 16.46 -6.73 -28.84
C PRO A 356 16.57 -5.56 -29.82
N THR A 357 17.42 -5.69 -30.84
CA THR A 357 17.47 -4.73 -31.94
C THR A 357 16.13 -4.83 -32.67
N SER A 358 15.28 -3.81 -32.56
CA SER A 358 13.96 -3.81 -33.18
C SER A 358 14.10 -4.03 -34.69
N GLY A 359 13.72 -5.21 -35.18
CA GLY A 359 13.56 -5.52 -36.60
C GLY A 359 12.20 -5.09 -37.16
N ALA A 360 11.33 -4.55 -36.31
CA ALA A 360 10.09 -3.92 -36.76
C ALA A 360 10.40 -2.49 -37.21
N PRO A 361 9.99 -2.08 -38.42
CA PRO A 361 10.16 -0.70 -38.86
C PRO A 361 9.45 0.21 -37.87
N PRO A 362 10.01 1.40 -37.54
CA PRO A 362 9.27 2.38 -36.78
C PRO A 362 8.01 2.68 -37.59
N THR A 363 6.85 2.35 -37.05
CA THR A 363 5.59 2.86 -37.60
C THR A 363 5.73 4.38 -37.54
N THR A 364 5.92 4.96 -38.71
CA THR A 364 6.00 6.39 -38.95
C THR A 364 4.65 7.02 -38.63
N THR A 365 4.40 7.26 -37.36
CA THR A 365 3.47 8.29 -36.92
C THR A 365 4.32 9.39 -36.34
N SER A 366 4.48 10.44 -37.13
CA SER A 366 5.24 11.67 -36.89
C SER A 366 4.71 12.54 -35.73
N ASP A 367 3.93 11.96 -34.83
CA ASP A 367 3.45 12.64 -33.64
C ASP A 367 4.23 12.13 -32.44
N ALA A 368 4.70 13.05 -31.60
CA ALA A 368 5.34 12.78 -30.31
C ALA A 368 4.37 12.14 -29.27
N SER A 369 3.39 11.38 -29.73
CA SER A 369 2.36 10.73 -28.93
C SER A 369 2.87 9.43 -28.35
N ILE A 370 2.47 9.17 -27.10
CA ILE A 370 2.81 7.96 -26.36
C ILE A 370 2.25 6.75 -27.13
N PRO A 371 3.07 5.71 -27.43
CA PRO A 371 2.58 4.51 -28.10
C PRO A 371 1.45 3.86 -27.31
N LEU A 372 0.32 3.61 -27.98
CA LEU A 372 -0.81 2.91 -27.37
C LEU A 372 -0.49 1.43 -27.19
N LEU A 373 -0.95 0.88 -26.07
CA LEU A 373 -0.84 -0.55 -25.79
C LEU A 373 -1.63 -1.41 -26.81
N PRO A 374 -1.23 -2.67 -27.04
CA PRO A 374 -1.94 -3.56 -27.95
C PRO A 374 -3.42 -3.73 -27.59
N ARG A 375 -4.30 -3.29 -28.49
CA ARG A 375 -5.76 -3.38 -28.30
C ARG A 375 -6.26 -4.82 -28.18
N SER A 376 -5.51 -5.79 -28.71
CA SER A 376 -5.79 -7.22 -28.56
C SER A 376 -5.76 -7.69 -27.10
N LYS A 377 -4.97 -7.06 -26.23
CA LYS A 377 -4.91 -7.39 -24.80
C LYS A 377 -6.05 -6.77 -24.00
N PHE A 378 -6.63 -5.67 -24.49
CA PHE A 378 -7.71 -4.93 -23.84
C PHE A 378 -8.88 -4.69 -24.80
N PRO A 379 -9.55 -5.75 -25.29
CA PRO A 379 -10.54 -5.63 -26.36
C PRO A 379 -11.79 -4.84 -25.93
N TYR A 380 -12.15 -4.89 -24.64
CA TYR A 380 -13.33 -4.23 -24.07
C TYR A 380 -13.05 -2.82 -23.55
N LEU A 381 -11.82 -2.32 -23.70
CA LEU A 381 -11.45 -0.99 -23.24
C LEU A 381 -11.72 0.05 -24.34
N THR A 382 -12.31 1.18 -23.95
CA THR A 382 -12.54 2.30 -24.86
C THR A 382 -11.21 2.93 -25.28
N THR A 383 -11.23 3.72 -26.36
CA THR A 383 -10.00 4.40 -26.82
C THR A 383 -9.47 5.35 -25.75
N ALA A 384 -10.34 6.09 -25.05
CA ALA A 384 -9.91 6.95 -23.95
C ALA A 384 -9.33 6.14 -22.77
N GLY A 385 -9.91 4.97 -22.47
CA GLY A 385 -9.37 4.07 -21.44
C GLY A 385 -7.98 3.52 -21.80
N LEU A 386 -7.79 3.16 -23.07
CA LEU A 386 -6.50 2.69 -23.57
C LEU A 386 -5.44 3.81 -23.52
N THR A 387 -5.82 5.05 -23.84
CA THR A 387 -4.95 6.22 -23.69
C THR A 387 -4.54 6.43 -22.23
N LEU A 388 -5.49 6.39 -21.29
CA LEU A 388 -5.18 6.52 -19.85
C LEU A 388 -4.21 5.43 -19.39
N LEU A 389 -4.51 4.17 -19.73
CA LEU A 389 -3.66 3.04 -19.34
C LEU A 389 -2.26 3.14 -19.96
N SER A 390 -2.17 3.56 -21.22
CA SER A 390 -0.89 3.75 -21.92
C SER A 390 -0.08 4.90 -21.28
N HIS A 391 -0.73 5.99 -20.88
CA HIS A 391 -0.09 7.11 -20.18
C HIS A 391 0.43 6.72 -18.77
N LEU A 392 -0.31 5.90 -18.03
CA LEU A 392 0.12 5.37 -16.73
C LEU A 392 1.31 4.39 -16.88
N LEU A 393 1.36 3.64 -17.97
CA LEU A 393 2.39 2.62 -18.26
C LEU A 393 3.50 3.11 -19.20
N VAL A 394 3.75 4.42 -19.24
CA VAL A 394 4.90 4.99 -19.96
C VAL A 394 6.21 4.62 -19.26
N LEU A 395 7.20 4.19 -20.04
CA LEU A 395 8.51 3.81 -19.53
C LEU A 395 9.24 4.98 -18.85
N ASN A 396 9.28 6.14 -19.51
CA ASN A 396 9.88 7.34 -18.95
C ASN A 396 9.01 7.92 -17.82
N PRO A 397 9.49 7.97 -16.56
CA PRO A 397 8.71 8.50 -15.44
C PRO A 397 8.31 9.97 -15.64
N ALA A 398 9.17 10.79 -16.26
CA ALA A 398 8.89 12.21 -16.49
C ALA A 398 7.74 12.47 -17.48
N SER A 399 7.33 11.46 -18.24
CA SER A 399 6.21 11.52 -19.18
C SER A 399 4.92 10.94 -18.61
N ARG A 400 4.94 10.40 -17.38
CA ARG A 400 3.74 9.90 -16.72
C ARG A 400 2.92 11.07 -16.18
N PRO A 401 1.58 11.01 -16.30
CA PRO A 401 0.71 12.02 -15.71
C PRO A 401 0.74 11.93 -14.19
N ASP A 402 0.60 13.08 -13.53
CA ASP A 402 0.34 13.14 -12.09
C ASP A 402 -1.09 12.68 -11.77
N ALA A 403 -1.36 12.44 -10.48
CA ALA A 403 -2.67 11.97 -10.03
C ALA A 403 -3.79 12.97 -10.34
N ALA A 404 -3.52 14.28 -10.19
CA ALA A 404 -4.47 15.35 -10.49
C ALA A 404 -4.88 15.38 -11.98
N THR A 405 -3.91 15.27 -12.90
CA THR A 405 -4.18 15.18 -14.35
C THR A 405 -5.00 13.93 -14.65
N CYS A 406 -4.68 12.80 -14.02
CA CYS A 406 -5.44 11.57 -14.19
C CYS A 406 -6.91 11.71 -13.78
N LEU A 407 -7.22 12.37 -12.65
CA LEU A 407 -8.61 12.58 -12.22
C LEU A 407 -9.45 13.35 -13.24
N SER A 408 -8.82 14.26 -14.00
CA SER A 408 -9.48 15.04 -15.06
C SER A 408 -9.52 14.34 -16.43
N HIS A 409 -9.09 13.08 -16.52
CA HIS A 409 -8.92 12.40 -17.80
C HIS A 409 -10.28 12.10 -18.49
N PRO A 410 -10.40 12.26 -19.83
CA PRO A 410 -11.64 12.05 -20.57
C PRO A 410 -12.31 10.68 -20.37
N TYR A 411 -11.53 9.65 -20.05
CA TYR A 411 -12.02 8.30 -19.77
C TYR A 411 -13.13 8.25 -18.70
N PHE A 412 -13.05 9.12 -17.68
CA PHE A 412 -14.02 9.17 -16.60
C PHE A 412 -15.33 9.88 -16.99
N GLY A 413 -15.31 10.68 -18.06
CA GLY A 413 -16.50 11.35 -18.62
C GLY A 413 -17.23 10.54 -19.69
N GLU A 414 -16.57 9.57 -20.32
CA GLU A 414 -17.14 8.70 -21.36
C GLU A 414 -18.17 7.72 -20.78
N ASP A 415 -19.16 7.31 -21.57
CA ASP A 415 -20.06 6.21 -21.22
C ASP A 415 -19.35 4.84 -21.31
N PRO A 416 -19.66 3.89 -20.43
CA PRO A 416 -20.55 4.02 -19.28
C PRO A 416 -19.91 4.89 -18.18
N LYS A 417 -20.71 5.77 -17.58
CA LYS A 417 -20.27 6.64 -16.46
C LYS A 417 -19.86 5.82 -15.23
N PRO A 418 -19.01 6.37 -14.35
CA PRO A 418 -18.69 5.76 -13.08
C PRO A 418 -19.95 5.40 -12.30
N LYS A 419 -20.05 4.16 -11.83
CA LYS A 419 -21.19 3.68 -11.05
C LYS A 419 -21.21 4.37 -9.70
N ALA A 420 -22.38 4.81 -9.23
CA ALA A 420 -22.53 5.30 -7.86
C ALA A 420 -22.20 4.18 -6.87
N LYS A 421 -21.50 4.52 -5.78
CA LYS A 421 -21.05 3.58 -4.73
C LYS A 421 -22.21 2.73 -4.19
N GLU A 422 -23.37 3.34 -4.00
CA GLU A 422 -24.58 2.69 -3.47
C GLU A 422 -25.13 1.56 -4.37
N MET A 423 -24.76 1.57 -5.65
CA MET A 423 -25.21 0.60 -6.64
C MET A 423 -24.19 -0.54 -6.85
N PHE A 424 -23.10 -0.59 -6.07
CA PHE A 424 -22.17 -1.71 -6.14
C PHE A 424 -22.81 -3.01 -5.65
N PRO A 425 -22.50 -4.16 -6.28
CA PRO A 425 -22.94 -5.45 -5.77
C PRO A 425 -22.36 -5.70 -4.38
N THR A 426 -23.16 -6.26 -3.48
CA THR A 426 -22.70 -6.64 -2.13
C THR A 426 -21.90 -7.93 -2.21
N PHE A 427 -20.65 -7.89 -1.73
CA PHE A 427 -19.74 -9.05 -1.73
C PHE A 427 -19.76 -9.76 -0.35
N PRO A 428 -19.82 -11.11 -0.30
CA PRO A 428 -19.84 -11.84 0.98
C PRO A 428 -18.46 -11.83 1.65
N SER A 429 -18.34 -11.31 2.88
CA SER A 429 -17.03 -11.15 3.53
C SER A 429 -16.39 -12.48 3.93
N LYS A 430 -15.17 -12.75 3.41
CA LYS A 430 -14.34 -13.87 3.85
C LYS A 430 -13.76 -13.64 5.24
N ALA A 431 -13.30 -12.41 5.52
CA ALA A 431 -12.79 -12.01 6.83
C ALA A 431 -13.87 -12.02 7.93
N GLY A 432 -15.15 -11.94 7.55
CA GLY A 432 -16.30 -12.07 8.44
C GLY A 432 -16.80 -13.50 8.68
N MET A 433 -16.27 -14.51 7.98
CA MET A 433 -16.83 -15.87 7.93
C MET A 433 -18.35 -15.90 7.62
N GLU A 434 -18.82 -15.01 6.75
CA GLU A 434 -20.24 -15.00 6.38
C GLU A 434 -20.53 -16.15 5.41
N LYS A 435 -20.81 -17.33 5.96
CA LYS A 435 -21.27 -18.49 5.17
C LYS A 435 -22.64 -18.15 4.60
N ARG A 436 -22.72 -17.83 3.30
CA ARG A 436 -24.00 -17.93 2.58
C ARG A 436 -24.48 -19.37 2.75
N ARG A 437 -25.60 -19.56 3.46
CA ARG A 437 -26.44 -20.74 3.23
C ARG A 437 -26.87 -20.64 1.77
N ARG A 438 -26.15 -21.36 0.91
CA ARG A 438 -26.44 -21.49 -0.51
C ARG A 438 -27.78 -22.22 -0.58
N ARG A 439 -28.89 -21.48 -0.52
CA ARG A 439 -30.19 -22.02 -0.92
C ARG A 439 -30.04 -22.31 -2.39
N GLU A 440 -30.06 -23.58 -2.76
CA GLU A 440 -30.21 -24.01 -4.14
C GLU A 440 -31.50 -23.39 -4.66
N THR A 441 -31.38 -22.32 -5.43
CA THR A 441 -32.48 -21.88 -6.28
C THR A 441 -32.67 -22.95 -7.35
N PRO A 442 -33.89 -23.49 -7.53
CA PRO A 442 -34.12 -24.51 -8.55
C PRO A 442 -33.70 -23.96 -9.92
N GLU A 443 -32.89 -24.74 -10.63
CA GLU A 443 -32.44 -24.39 -11.98
C GLU A 443 -33.66 -24.15 -12.88
N ALA A 444 -33.59 -23.11 -13.71
CA ALA A 444 -34.61 -22.88 -14.73
C ALA A 444 -34.64 -24.09 -15.70
N PRO A 445 -35.82 -24.61 -16.06
CA PRO A 445 -35.92 -25.79 -16.93
C PRO A 445 -35.24 -25.51 -18.27
N LYS A 446 -34.42 -26.47 -18.72
CA LYS A 446 -33.76 -26.41 -20.02
C LYS A 446 -34.82 -26.45 -21.12
N ARG A 447 -34.64 -25.61 -22.15
CA ARG A 447 -35.55 -25.48 -23.29
C ARG A 447 -35.84 -26.85 -23.91
N GLY A 448 -37.03 -27.39 -23.70
CA GLY A 448 -37.48 -28.66 -24.27
C GLY A 448 -38.21 -29.60 -23.32
N GLU A 449 -38.21 -29.37 -22.00
CA GLU A 449 -39.02 -30.14 -21.05
C GLU A 449 -40.34 -29.43 -20.74
N GLU A 450 -41.46 -30.14 -20.90
CA GLU A 450 -42.80 -29.64 -20.57
C GLU A 450 -42.90 -29.33 -19.06
N ALA A 451 -43.45 -28.16 -18.74
CA ALA A 451 -43.68 -27.76 -17.36
C ALA A 451 -44.62 -28.76 -16.66
N PRO A 452 -44.36 -29.14 -15.40
CA PRO A 452 -45.25 -30.02 -14.66
C PRO A 452 -46.62 -29.36 -14.53
N ARG A 453 -47.68 -30.09 -14.93
CA ARG A 453 -49.08 -29.66 -14.78
C ARG A 453 -49.38 -29.40 -13.30
N LEU A 454 -49.63 -28.15 -12.96
CA LEU A 454 -50.10 -27.75 -11.64
C LEU A 454 -51.61 -28.04 -11.54
N ASP A 455 -51.99 -29.00 -10.69
CA ASP A 455 -53.38 -29.28 -10.34
C ASP A 455 -53.90 -28.20 -9.38
N PHE A 456 -54.74 -27.29 -9.89
CA PHE A 456 -55.35 -26.20 -9.13
C PHE A 456 -56.45 -26.64 -8.14
N ALA A 457 -56.76 -27.94 -8.05
CA ALA A 457 -57.85 -28.45 -7.23
C ALA A 457 -57.58 -28.43 -5.71
N ASN A 458 -56.32 -28.29 -5.28
CA ASN A 458 -55.93 -28.37 -3.86
C ASN A 458 -55.56 -27.01 -3.22
N VAL A 459 -55.72 -25.88 -3.92
CA VAL A 459 -55.42 -24.54 -3.37
C VAL A 459 -56.61 -23.93 -2.60
N PHE A 460 -57.84 -24.45 -2.79
CA PHE A 460 -59.05 -23.91 -2.14
C PHE A 460 -59.78 -24.91 -1.22
N GLY A 461 -59.12 -25.98 -0.79
CA GLY A 461 -59.72 -27.03 0.04
C GLY A 461 -59.26 -27.04 1.50
N ALA A 462 -59.98 -26.32 2.35
CA ALA A 462 -60.30 -26.63 3.76
C ALA A 462 -59.18 -26.97 4.78
N GLY A 463 -59.01 -26.05 5.75
CA GLY A 463 -58.63 -26.33 7.14
C GLY A 463 -58.11 -25.06 7.81
N GLY A 464 -58.73 -24.45 8.82
CA GLY A 464 -59.93 -24.72 9.62
C GLY A 464 -60.02 -23.63 10.70
N GLY A 465 -61.10 -23.63 11.48
CA GLY A 465 -61.12 -23.00 12.81
C GLY A 465 -61.22 -21.46 12.89
N ASP A 466 -62.35 -21.02 13.44
CA ASP A 466 -62.56 -19.84 14.28
C ASP A 466 -62.27 -18.42 13.72
N GLY A 467 -63.37 -17.72 13.42
CA GLY A 467 -63.83 -16.67 14.34
C GLY A 467 -63.12 -15.32 14.32
N ASN A 468 -63.72 -14.41 13.55
CA ASN A 468 -63.92 -12.97 13.84
C ASN A 468 -62.86 -11.96 13.34
N GLY A 469 -63.32 -11.00 12.52
CA GLY A 469 -62.72 -9.65 12.46
C GLY A 469 -62.23 -9.12 11.11
N SER A 470 -63.18 -8.61 10.30
CA SER A 470 -63.09 -7.41 9.43
C SER A 470 -61.98 -7.27 8.36
N GLU A 471 -62.42 -7.47 7.11
CA GLU A 471 -62.44 -6.55 5.96
C GLU A 471 -61.26 -5.62 5.56
N ALA A 472 -61.15 -5.53 4.22
CA ALA A 472 -60.60 -4.50 3.32
C ALA A 472 -59.14 -4.75 2.86
N GLY A 473 -58.86 -5.22 1.64
CA GLY A 473 -59.26 -4.68 0.32
C GLY A 473 -58.24 -3.62 -0.11
N ALA A 474 -57.70 -3.48 -1.32
CA ALA A 474 -57.77 -4.09 -2.65
C ALA A 474 -56.43 -3.70 -3.34
N GLY A 475 -55.79 -4.53 -4.16
CA GLY A 475 -56.03 -4.58 -5.60
C GLY A 475 -55.54 -3.32 -6.35
N PHE A 476 -54.37 -3.38 -6.99
CA PHE A 476 -54.08 -2.55 -8.18
C PHE A 476 -53.24 -3.35 -9.19
N ALA A 477 -53.83 -3.57 -10.36
CA ALA A 477 -53.23 -4.22 -11.53
C ALA A 477 -52.63 -3.17 -12.47
N LEU A 478 -51.44 -3.44 -13.01
CA LEU A 478 -50.82 -2.65 -14.08
C LEU A 478 -51.25 -3.19 -15.44
N ARG A 479 -51.94 -2.33 -16.20
CA ARG A 479 -52.36 -2.56 -17.58
C ARG A 479 -51.25 -2.04 -18.50
N LEU A 480 -50.63 -2.91 -19.28
CA LEU A 480 -49.79 -2.50 -20.41
C LEU A 480 -50.70 -2.12 -21.58
N GLY A 481 -50.51 -0.91 -22.10
CA GLY A 481 -50.79 -0.52 -23.48
C GLY A 481 -49.48 -0.32 -24.20
#